data_AF-A0AAV8ZRL9-F1
#
_entry.id   AF-A0AAV8ZRL9-F1
#
_cell.length_a   1.000
_cell.length_b   1.000
_cell.length_c   1.000
_cell.angle_alpha   90.00
_cell.angle_beta   90.00
_cell.angle_gamma   90.00
#
_symmetry.space_group_name_H-M   'P 1'
#
loop_
_entity.id
_entity.type
_entity.pdbx_description
1 polymer ?
#
loop_
_entity_poly.entity_id
_entity_poly.type
_entity_poly.pdbx_seq_one_letter_code
_entity_poly.pdbx_strand_id
1 'polypeptide(L)'
;MTAVEGGMIDFSHHRGHARQALDETVAFSDAIDKALETTDPQETLIIVTSDHSHSMVLTGYPDRRNGILCKICLLYSIKLESCYLNCY
;
A
#
# COMPACT_ATOMS: atom_id res chain seq x y z
N MET A 1 -24.68 4.38 11.63
CA MET A 1 -23.62 3.59 10.99
C MET A 1 -23.05 4.43 9.87
N THR A 2 -21.75 4.73 9.94
CA THR A 2 -21.03 5.46 8.90
C THR A 2 -20.10 4.46 8.20
N ALA A 3 -20.13 4.44 6.87
CA ALA A 3 -19.27 3.59 6.07
C ALA A 3 -18.34 4.48 5.23
N VAL A 4 -17.07 4.09 5.13
CA VAL A 4 -16.04 4.73 4.32
C VAL A 4 -15.37 3.63 3.50
N GLU A 5 -15.25 3.82 2.19
CA GLU A 5 -14.77 2.79 1.26
C GLU A 5 -13.61 3.31 0.42
N GLY A 6 -12.48 2.60 0.45
CA GLY A 6 -11.33 2.83 -0.43
C GLY A 6 -11.48 2.13 -1.79
N GLY A 7 -12.61 2.29 -2.48
CA GLY A 7 -12.97 1.46 -3.65
C GLY A 7 -12.01 1.54 -4.85
N MET A 8 -11.20 2.61 -4.94
CA MET A 8 -10.20 2.74 -5.99
C MET A 8 -9.02 1.76 -5.86
N ILE A 9 -8.83 1.14 -4.69
CA ILE A 9 -7.85 0.08 -4.45
C ILE A 9 -8.16 -1.13 -5.35
N ASP A 10 -9.41 -1.60 -5.32
CA ASP A 10 -9.91 -2.71 -6.15
C ASP A 10 -9.71 -2.42 -7.65
N PHE A 11 -10.19 -1.25 -8.09
CA PHE A 11 -10.14 -0.88 -9.50
C PHE A 11 -8.70 -0.73 -10.03
N SER A 12 -7.78 -0.31 -9.18
CA SER A 12 -6.34 -0.23 -9.51
C SER A 12 -5.72 -1.63 -9.61
N HIS A 13 -6.09 -2.56 -8.72
CA HIS A 13 -5.65 -3.95 -8.83
C HIS A 13 -6.21 -4.66 -10.07
N HIS A 14 -7.46 -4.42 -10.44
CA HIS A 14 -8.05 -4.94 -11.68
C HIS A 14 -7.28 -4.51 -12.94
N ARG A 15 -6.66 -3.33 -12.91
CA ARG A 15 -5.81 -2.82 -14.00
C ARG A 15 -4.35 -3.25 -13.92
N GLY A 16 -3.94 -3.92 -12.83
CA GLY A 16 -2.55 -4.23 -12.56
C GLY A 16 -1.70 -3.00 -12.21
N HIS A 17 -2.32 -1.89 -11.79
CA HIS A 17 -1.62 -0.66 -11.42
C HIS A 17 -1.23 -0.67 -9.94
N ALA A 18 -0.16 -1.40 -9.59
CA ALA A 18 0.27 -1.58 -8.21
C ALA A 18 0.56 -0.26 -7.47
N ARG A 19 1.18 0.73 -8.15
CA ARG A 19 1.45 2.04 -7.54
C ARG A 19 0.17 2.74 -7.09
N GLN A 20 -0.79 2.85 -8.00
CA GLN A 20 -2.07 3.50 -7.70
C GLN A 20 -2.83 2.75 -6.61
N ALA A 21 -2.84 1.41 -6.63
CA ALA A 21 -3.48 0.63 -5.58
C ALA A 21 -2.88 0.92 -4.19
N LEU A 22 -1.56 1.04 -4.09
CA LEU A 22 -0.88 1.39 -2.84
C LEU A 22 -1.12 2.84 -2.42
N ASP A 23 -1.10 3.79 -3.35
CA ASP A 23 -1.39 5.20 -3.06
C ASP A 23 -2.83 5.38 -2.53
N GLU A 24 -3.82 4.70 -3.14
CA GLU A 24 -5.21 4.68 -2.66
C GLU A 24 -5.35 3.98 -1.30
N THR A 25 -4.53 2.95 -1.03
CA THR A 25 -4.50 2.30 0.28
C THR A 25 -3.96 3.25 1.37
N VAL A 26 -2.96 4.07 1.05
CA VAL A 26 -2.47 5.12 1.96
C VAL A 26 -3.55 6.16 2.23
N ALA A 27 -4.25 6.63 1.19
CA ALA A 27 -5.36 7.57 1.36
C ALA A 27 -6.49 7.01 2.25
N PHE A 28 -6.78 5.71 2.15
CA PHE A 28 -7.74 5.04 3.04
C PHE A 28 -7.22 4.95 4.48
N SER A 29 -5.92 4.70 4.67
CA SER A 29 -5.27 4.75 5.99
C SER A 29 -5.36 6.13 6.62
N ASP A 30 -5.12 7.20 5.84
CA ASP A 30 -5.22 8.59 6.33
C ASP A 30 -6.66 8.93 6.78
N ALA A 31 -7.68 8.37 6.11
CA ALA A 31 -9.07 8.51 6.52
C ALA A 31 -9.37 7.79 7.85
N ILE A 32 -8.76 6.62 8.07
CA ILE A 32 -8.87 5.89 9.35
C ILE A 32 -8.20 6.69 10.47
N ASP A 33 -7.00 7.21 10.23
CA ASP A 33 -6.30 8.07 11.19
C ASP A 33 -7.15 9.29 11.53
N LYS A 34 -7.81 9.89 10.52
CA LYS A 34 -8.69 11.02 10.79
C LYS A 34 -9.91 10.65 11.63
N ALA A 35 -10.48 9.46 11.42
CA ALA A 35 -11.59 8.97 12.23
C ALA A 35 -11.16 8.73 13.69
N LEU A 36 -9.96 8.19 13.91
CA LEU A 36 -9.39 7.99 15.24
C LEU A 36 -9.16 9.32 15.98
N GLU A 37 -8.70 10.36 15.28
CA GLU A 37 -8.52 11.70 15.86
C GLU A 37 -9.84 12.38 16.26
N THR A 38 -10.95 12.02 15.62
CA THR A 38 -12.21 12.75 15.71
C THR A 38 -13.30 12.02 16.49
N THR A 39 -13.01 10.82 17.01
CA THR A 39 -13.96 9.99 17.74
C THR A 39 -13.41 9.59 19.12
N ASP A 40 -14.30 9.33 20.08
CA ASP A 40 -13.93 8.77 21.39
C ASP A 40 -13.92 7.24 21.31
N PRO A 41 -12.79 6.55 21.56
CA PRO A 41 -12.70 5.10 21.52
C PRO A 41 -13.53 4.39 22.61
N GLN A 42 -13.98 5.08 23.66
CA GLN A 42 -14.87 4.49 24.67
C GLN A 42 -16.32 4.39 24.18
N GLU A 43 -16.71 5.22 23.22
CA GLU A 43 -18.07 5.30 22.68
C GLU A 43 -18.16 4.84 21.22
N THR A 44 -17.02 4.76 20.52
CA THR A 44 -16.95 4.49 19.09
C THR A 44 -16.11 3.26 18.79
N LEU A 45 -16.73 2.25 18.16
CA LEU A 45 -16.05 1.09 17.59
C LEU A 45 -15.74 1.34 16.11
N ILE A 46 -14.46 1.32 15.76
CA ILE A 46 -13.98 1.37 14.36
C ILE A 46 -13.56 -0.04 13.94
N ILE A 47 -14.08 -0.52 12.81
CA ILE A 47 -13.73 -1.80 12.21
C ILE A 47 -13.21 -1.52 10.80
N VAL A 48 -12.06 -2.11 10.48
CA VAL A 48 -11.43 -2.02 9.15
C VAL A 48 -11.35 -3.43 8.58
N THR A 49 -11.79 -3.61 7.34
CA THR A 49 -11.78 -4.90 6.64
C THR A 49 -11.66 -4.70 5.14
N SER A 50 -11.31 -5.76 4.42
CA SER A 50 -11.54 -5.89 2.99
C SER A 50 -12.81 -6.71 2.74
N ASP A 51 -13.48 -6.46 1.62
CA ASP A 51 -14.53 -7.32 1.07
C ASP A 51 -13.94 -8.57 0.39
N HIS A 52 -12.82 -8.42 -0.31
CA HIS A 52 -12.01 -9.52 -0.85
C HIS A 52 -10.55 -9.11 -1.08
N SER A 53 -9.71 -10.08 -1.48
CA SER A 53 -8.31 -9.85 -1.84
C SER A 53 -8.12 -9.78 -3.37
N HIS A 54 -6.88 -9.54 -3.79
CA HIS A 54 -6.43 -9.59 -5.19
C HIS A 54 -5.20 -10.51 -5.31
N SER A 55 -4.89 -10.91 -6.54
CA SER A 55 -3.74 -11.77 -6.85
C SER A 55 -2.36 -11.07 -6.75
N MET A 56 -2.27 -9.91 -6.09
CA MET A 56 -1.00 -9.21 -5.90
C MET A 56 -0.03 -10.05 -5.06
N VAL A 57 1.21 -10.18 -5.52
CA VAL A 57 2.27 -10.91 -4.83
C VAL A 57 3.49 -10.00 -4.67
N LEU A 58 4.08 -10.00 -3.48
CA LEU A 58 5.37 -9.35 -3.22
C LEU A 58 6.48 -10.40 -3.40
N THR A 59 7.28 -10.25 -4.44
CA THR A 59 8.32 -11.23 -4.82
C THR A 59 9.72 -10.82 -4.33
N GLY A 60 10.65 -11.78 -4.31
CA GLY A 60 11.71 -11.83 -3.29
C GLY A 60 13.12 -11.37 -3.66
N TYR A 61 13.89 -11.22 -2.56
CA TYR A 61 15.26 -10.71 -2.36
C TYR A 61 15.54 -9.21 -2.50
N PRO A 62 14.60 -8.28 -2.17
CA PRO A 62 14.96 -6.86 -2.04
C PRO A 62 15.78 -6.62 -0.77
N ASP A 63 16.74 -5.70 -0.83
CA ASP A 63 17.39 -5.13 0.36
C ASP A 63 16.35 -4.43 1.24
N ARG A 64 16.53 -4.46 2.57
CA ARG A 64 15.69 -3.68 3.49
C ARG A 64 15.79 -2.19 3.14
N ARG A 65 14.64 -1.49 3.12
CA ARG A 65 14.48 -0.08 2.72
C ARG A 65 14.53 0.17 1.20
N ASN A 66 14.59 -0.88 0.37
CA ASN A 66 14.26 -0.73 -1.05
C ASN A 66 12.78 -0.36 -1.19
N GLY A 67 12.45 0.53 -2.13
CA GLY A 67 11.07 0.90 -2.40
C GLY A 67 10.25 -0.32 -2.83
N ILE A 68 9.00 -0.44 -2.36
CA ILE A 68 8.14 -1.60 -2.65
C ILE A 68 7.80 -1.75 -4.14
N LEU A 69 7.82 -0.63 -4.87
CA LEU A 69 7.62 -0.57 -6.32
C LEU A 69 8.93 -0.69 -7.11
N CYS A 70 10.06 -0.82 -6.41
CA CYS A 70 11.37 -0.75 -7.03
C CYS A 70 11.88 -2.10 -7.51
N LYS A 71 12.72 -2.08 -8.56
CA LYS A 71 13.38 -3.28 -9.06
C LYS A 71 14.37 -3.82 -8.02
N ILE A 72 14.48 -5.14 -7.97
CA ILE A 72 15.47 -5.83 -7.13
C ILE A 72 16.78 -5.89 -7.90
N CYS A 73 17.86 -5.38 -7.31
CA CYS A 73 19.18 -5.44 -7.94
C CYS A 73 20.05 -6.54 -7.35
N LEU A 74 20.01 -7.69 -8.02
CA LEU A 74 20.85 -8.85 -7.74
C LEU A 74 21.89 -8.99 -8.85
N LEU A 75 22.98 -8.22 -8.78
CA LEU A 75 24.17 -8.50 -9.56
C LEU A 75 25.42 -8.47 -8.68
N TYR A 76 25.93 -9.67 -8.39
CA TYR A 76 27.32 -10.00 -8.06
C TYR A 76 28.16 -8.85 -7.46
N SER A 77 27.86 -8.48 -6.21
CA SER A 77 28.68 -7.60 -5.36
C SER A 77 28.85 -6.14 -5.81
N ILE A 78 28.08 -5.63 -6.77
CA ILE A 78 28.10 -4.20 -7.12
C ILE A 78 26.70 -3.61 -6.88
N LYS A 79 26.55 -2.86 -5.78
CA LYS A 79 25.39 -1.98 -5.57
C LYS A 79 25.48 -0.83 -6.57
N LEU A 80 24.90 -1.00 -7.75
CA LEU A 80 24.76 0.09 -8.71
C LEU A 80 23.72 1.09 -8.17
N GLU A 81 24.13 2.33 -7.92
CA GLU A 81 23.20 3.42 -7.52
C GLU A 81 22.05 3.60 -8.53
N SER A 82 22.30 3.27 -9.80
CA SER A 82 21.30 3.29 -10.88
C SER A 82 20.05 2.44 -10.60
N CYS A 83 20.12 1.46 -9.70
CA CYS A 83 19.00 0.60 -9.32
C CYS A 83 17.99 1.30 -8.40
N TYR A 84 18.49 2.13 -7.49
CA TYR A 84 17.67 2.90 -6.55
C TYR A 84 17.10 4.17 -7.19
N LEU A 85 17.70 4.63 -8.30
CA LEU A 85 17.32 5.85 -9.02
C LEU A 85 16.05 5.69 -9.89
N ASN A 86 15.54 4.47 -10.09
CA ASN A 86 14.33 4.21 -10.88
C ASN A 86 13.29 3.40 -10.09
N CYS A 87 13.01 3.84 -8.87
CA CYS A 87 11.83 3.42 -8.12
C CYS A 87 10.65 4.33 -8.51
N TYR A 88 10.04 4.07 -9.67
CA TYR A 88 8.82 4.77 -10.09
C TYR A 88 7.58 4.21 -9.41
#